data_AF-A0A8B9CDI0-F1
#
_entry.id   AF-A0A8B9CDI0-F1
#
_cell.length_a   1.000
_cell.length_b   1.000
_cell.length_c   1.000
_cell.angle_alpha   90.00
_cell.angle_beta   90.00
_cell.angle_gamma   90.00
#
_symmetry.space_group_name_H-M   'P 1'
#
loop_
_entity.id
_entity.type
_entity.pdbx_description
1 polymer ?
#
loop_
_entity_poly.entity_id
_entity_poly.type
_entity_poly.pdbx_seq_one_letter_code
_entity_poly.pdbx_strand_id
1 'polypeptide(L)'
;MLTNTTGHHLTAHQAMIPRILKPFSYMCGNRMLSGYKPKSNVKASYKILELEEGCSLDDIRNSYRNLAKKYHPDSGSSTADSEAFIKVEDAYRVVLSDMANKKKSNENKEEEEEDQFKTKAPQHRHYLSFEGVGFGTPSQREKQYMQFRVDRATEQVLEYRKQKLESQYVATDLMRAKDVRESKKVKITQAVERLVEDLIQESMAKGDFDNLSGKGKPLQKFSDCPHIDPMTHNLNRILIDNGYQPEWILMQKEIRETIERLRKSIVASRSKLGEPMTPYRQKQWNRICEQFMEDIRKLNKRIDSFNLVVPILSRQMVHFSADKEIVRAQKTYKALMENKEAPDSDTKGEEQENVKRFGWKSSLFKVLSV
;
A
#
# COMPACT_ATOMS: atom_id res chain seq x y z
N MET A 1 65.50 -0.69 -27.64
CA MET A 1 65.59 -2.00 -28.33
C MET A 1 64.53 -2.92 -27.74
N LEU A 2 63.86 -3.62 -28.64
CA LEU A 2 62.72 -4.52 -28.42
C LEU A 2 63.06 -5.66 -27.46
N THR A 3 62.12 -6.08 -26.62
CA THR A 3 61.68 -7.49 -26.56
C THR A 3 60.25 -7.58 -26.03
N ASN A 4 59.44 -8.29 -26.81
CA ASN A 4 58.04 -8.60 -26.55
C ASN A 4 57.92 -9.69 -25.49
N THR A 5 56.88 -9.62 -24.66
CA THR A 5 56.31 -10.81 -24.02
C THR A 5 54.79 -10.71 -24.01
N THR A 6 54.20 -11.65 -24.73
CA THR A 6 52.77 -11.84 -24.98
C THR A 6 52.06 -12.37 -23.73
N GLY A 7 51.05 -11.63 -23.26
CA GLY A 7 50.09 -12.08 -22.25
C GLY A 7 48.68 -11.94 -22.79
N HIS A 8 48.12 -13.04 -23.28
CA HIS A 8 46.73 -13.15 -23.71
C HIS A 8 45.81 -12.97 -22.50
N HIS A 9 45.02 -11.89 -22.45
CA HIS A 9 43.86 -11.81 -21.57
C HIS A 9 42.59 -11.89 -22.39
N LEU A 10 41.95 -13.05 -22.25
CA LEU A 10 40.64 -13.41 -22.78
C LEU A 10 39.58 -12.42 -22.29
N THR A 11 38.89 -11.82 -23.25
CA THR A 11 37.60 -11.16 -23.13
C THR A 11 36.53 -12.18 -22.72
N ALA A 12 36.16 -12.20 -21.44
CA ALA A 12 34.96 -12.89 -20.98
C ALA A 12 33.79 -11.90 -20.99
N HIS A 13 33.09 -11.80 -22.12
CA HIS A 13 31.74 -11.25 -22.17
C HIS A 13 30.81 -12.20 -21.41
N GLN A 14 30.54 -11.90 -20.15
CA GLN A 14 29.49 -12.60 -19.40
C GLN A 14 28.13 -11.98 -19.77
N ALA A 15 27.49 -12.58 -20.77
CA ALA A 15 26.11 -12.31 -21.11
C ALA A 15 25.22 -12.63 -19.89
N MET A 16 24.72 -11.59 -19.21
CA MET A 16 23.68 -11.74 -18.20
C MET A 16 22.35 -12.04 -18.89
N ILE A 17 21.94 -13.30 -18.85
CA ILE A 17 20.58 -13.74 -19.17
C ILE A 17 19.63 -13.10 -18.15
N PRO A 18 18.60 -12.32 -18.55
CA PRO A 18 17.62 -11.82 -17.60
C PRO A 18 16.78 -12.99 -17.07
N ARG A 19 16.93 -13.29 -15.77
CA ARG A 19 16.03 -14.19 -15.04
C ARG A 19 14.69 -13.51 -14.83
N ILE A 20 13.81 -13.56 -15.83
CA ILE A 20 12.37 -13.38 -15.62
C ILE A 20 11.85 -14.69 -15.05
N LEU A 21 11.97 -14.84 -13.73
CA LEU A 21 11.17 -15.81 -12.98
C LEU A 21 9.73 -15.30 -12.99
N LYS A 22 8.91 -15.83 -13.91
CA LYS A 22 7.46 -15.81 -13.73
C LYS A 22 7.18 -16.39 -12.34
N PRO A 23 6.33 -15.79 -11.50
CA PRO A 23 5.93 -16.43 -10.26
C PRO A 23 5.27 -17.75 -10.68
N PHE A 24 5.92 -18.86 -10.33
CA PHE A 24 5.27 -20.16 -10.32
C PHE A 24 4.10 -20.00 -9.36
N SER A 25 2.92 -19.72 -9.91
CA SER A 25 1.67 -19.97 -9.22
C SER A 25 1.78 -21.42 -8.76
N TYR A 26 1.74 -21.62 -7.44
CA TYR A 26 1.60 -22.94 -6.87
C TYR A 26 0.28 -23.49 -7.37
N MET A 27 0.32 -24.10 -8.56
CA MET A 27 -0.63 -25.08 -8.99
C MET A 27 -0.51 -26.19 -7.96
N CYS A 28 -1.35 -26.11 -6.93
CA CYS A 28 -1.72 -27.24 -6.13
C CYS A 28 -2.46 -28.18 -7.10
N GLY A 29 -1.67 -28.92 -7.89
CA GLY A 29 -2.16 -30.01 -8.70
C GLY A 29 -2.66 -31.04 -7.72
N ASN A 30 -3.97 -31.06 -7.49
CA ASN A 30 -4.62 -32.14 -6.78
C ASN A 30 -4.21 -33.43 -7.48
N ARG A 31 -3.36 -34.21 -6.80
CA ARG A 31 -2.91 -35.53 -7.20
C ARG A 31 -4.14 -36.44 -7.22
N MET A 32 -4.84 -36.47 -8.34
CA MET A 32 -6.06 -37.23 -8.55
C MET A 32 -5.69 -38.68 -8.85
N LEU A 33 -5.52 -39.48 -7.80
CA LEU A 33 -5.59 -40.94 -7.87
C LEU A 33 -6.92 -41.39 -7.29
N SER A 34 -8.00 -41.09 -8.00
CA SER A 34 -9.28 -41.79 -7.84
C SER A 34 -10.18 -41.42 -9.01
N GLY A 35 -10.52 -42.41 -9.85
CA GLY A 35 -11.46 -42.25 -10.97
C GLY A 35 -12.92 -42.14 -10.53
N TYR A 36 -13.18 -41.75 -9.28
CA TYR A 36 -14.53 -41.64 -8.75
C TYR A 36 -15.24 -40.41 -9.34
N LYS A 37 -16.29 -40.68 -10.12
CA LYS A 37 -17.20 -39.64 -10.62
C LYS A 37 -18.36 -39.49 -9.64
N PRO A 38 -18.53 -38.32 -9.01
CA PRO A 38 -19.66 -38.09 -8.13
C PRO A 38 -20.97 -38.16 -8.93
N LYS A 39 -21.98 -38.84 -8.36
CA LYS A 39 -23.29 -39.05 -9.00
C LYS A 39 -24.32 -37.96 -8.65
N SER A 40 -23.97 -36.99 -7.80
CA SER A 40 -24.91 -35.99 -7.29
C SER A 40 -24.99 -34.74 -8.16
N ASN A 41 -26.20 -34.17 -8.27
CA ASN A 41 -26.44 -32.88 -8.90
C ASN A 41 -25.81 -31.75 -8.06
N VAL A 42 -25.30 -30.69 -8.71
CA VAL A 42 -24.68 -29.52 -8.07
C VAL A 42 -25.63 -28.89 -7.03
N LYS A 43 -26.89 -28.66 -7.40
CA LYS A 43 -27.88 -28.04 -6.49
C LYS A 43 -28.20 -28.91 -5.27
N ALA A 44 -28.25 -30.22 -5.47
CA ALA A 44 -28.45 -31.17 -4.38
C ALA A 44 -27.24 -31.18 -3.43
N SER A 45 -26.03 -30.98 -3.95
CA SER A 45 -24.79 -30.97 -3.18
C SER A 45 -24.70 -29.76 -2.23
N TYR A 46 -25.12 -28.57 -2.68
CA TYR A 46 -25.25 -27.40 -1.80
C TYR A 46 -26.26 -27.63 -0.67
N LYS A 47 -27.39 -28.27 -0.98
CA LYS A 47 -28.41 -28.62 0.02
C LYS A 47 -27.90 -29.61 1.07
N ILE A 48 -27.10 -30.60 0.66
CA ILE A 48 -26.47 -31.58 1.57
C ILE A 48 -25.47 -30.90 2.51
N LEU A 49 -24.75 -29.89 2.01
CA LEU A 49 -23.83 -29.09 2.81
C LEU A 49 -24.52 -28.00 3.64
N GLU A 50 -25.85 -27.91 3.63
CA GLU A 50 -26.61 -26.88 4.34
C GLU A 50 -26.19 -25.44 3.93
N LEU A 51 -25.85 -25.24 2.64
CA LEU A 51 -25.38 -23.97 2.09
C LEU A 51 -26.28 -23.48 0.95
N GLU A 52 -26.30 -22.16 0.77
CA GLU A 52 -26.95 -21.51 -0.36
C GLU A 52 -26.03 -21.44 -1.59
N GLU A 53 -26.63 -21.27 -2.77
CA GLU A 53 -25.88 -21.09 -4.02
C GLU A 53 -25.18 -19.72 -4.00
N GLY A 54 -23.83 -19.70 -3.96
CA GLY A 54 -23.03 -18.46 -3.95
C GLY A 54 -22.26 -18.15 -2.67
N CYS A 55 -22.22 -19.07 -1.71
CA CYS A 55 -21.42 -18.92 -0.49
C CYS A 55 -19.89 -18.85 -0.76
N SER A 56 -19.14 -18.25 0.18
CA SER A 56 -17.68 -18.15 0.10
C SER A 56 -17.00 -19.52 0.24
N LEU A 57 -15.78 -19.65 -0.29
CA LEU A 57 -14.96 -20.85 -0.14
C LEU A 57 -14.72 -21.22 1.33
N ASP A 58 -14.62 -20.23 2.21
CA ASP A 58 -14.42 -20.45 3.64
C ASP A 58 -15.68 -21.00 4.31
N ASP A 59 -16.87 -20.58 3.87
CA ASP A 59 -18.16 -21.08 4.37
C ASP A 59 -18.34 -22.56 3.99
N ILE A 60 -17.96 -22.92 2.76
CA ILE A 60 -17.98 -24.31 2.27
C ILE A 60 -17.04 -25.18 3.11
N ARG A 61 -15.83 -24.70 3.40
CA ARG A 61 -14.85 -25.42 4.24
C ARG A 61 -15.37 -25.59 5.68
N ASN A 62 -15.96 -24.55 6.25
CA ASN A 62 -16.47 -24.56 7.62
C ASN A 62 -17.67 -25.50 7.76
N SER A 63 -18.62 -25.46 6.82
CA SER A 63 -19.76 -26.38 6.81
C SER A 63 -19.30 -27.83 6.70
N TYR A 64 -18.42 -28.14 5.73
CA TYR A 64 -17.85 -29.48 5.58
C TYR A 64 -17.19 -29.97 6.88
N ARG A 65 -16.40 -29.11 7.53
CA ARG A 65 -15.73 -29.45 8.80
C ARG A 65 -16.73 -29.75 9.92
N ASN A 66 -17.83 -29.02 9.98
CA ASN A 66 -18.89 -29.22 10.98
C ASN A 66 -19.66 -30.52 10.73
N LEU A 67 -20.00 -30.81 9.47
CA LEU A 67 -20.69 -32.05 9.07
C LEU A 67 -19.78 -33.27 9.24
N ALA A 68 -18.51 -33.17 8.87
CA ALA A 68 -17.53 -34.22 9.10
C ALA A 68 -17.44 -34.58 10.59
N LYS A 69 -17.35 -33.59 11.48
CA LYS A 69 -17.35 -33.86 12.93
C LYS A 69 -18.61 -34.58 13.43
N LYS A 70 -19.77 -34.33 12.81
CA LYS A 70 -21.06 -34.93 13.21
C LYS A 70 -21.24 -36.36 12.69
N TYR A 71 -20.78 -36.62 11.46
CA TYR A 71 -21.06 -37.88 10.75
C TYR A 71 -19.86 -38.81 10.63
N HIS A 72 -18.65 -38.39 11.04
CA HIS A 72 -17.47 -39.25 10.94
C HIS A 72 -17.63 -40.50 11.83
N PRO A 73 -17.32 -41.71 11.31
CA PRO A 73 -17.56 -42.97 12.03
C PRO A 73 -16.73 -43.10 13.33
N ASP A 74 -15.63 -42.37 13.43
CA ASP A 74 -14.75 -42.33 14.62
C ASP A 74 -15.07 -41.17 15.59
N SER A 75 -16.13 -40.39 15.35
CA SER A 75 -16.45 -39.21 16.17
C SER A 75 -17.09 -39.56 17.54
N GLY A 76 -17.50 -40.81 17.75
CA GLY A 76 -18.20 -41.26 18.95
C GLY A 76 -19.60 -40.64 19.16
N SER A 77 -20.11 -39.86 18.18
CA SER A 77 -21.45 -39.26 18.22
C SER A 77 -22.54 -40.30 17.93
N SER A 78 -23.73 -40.14 18.52
CA SER A 78 -24.92 -40.95 18.19
C SER A 78 -25.40 -40.78 16.75
N THR A 79 -24.94 -39.74 16.05
CA THR A 79 -25.23 -39.43 14.65
C THR A 79 -24.15 -39.92 13.68
N ALA A 80 -23.16 -40.66 14.16
CA ALA A 80 -22.07 -41.17 13.32
C ALA A 80 -22.61 -42.20 12.32
N ASP A 81 -22.52 -41.89 11.03
CA ASP A 81 -22.98 -42.73 9.93
C ASP A 81 -22.00 -42.64 8.76
N SER A 82 -21.44 -43.79 8.37
CA SER A 82 -20.49 -43.88 7.26
C SER A 82 -21.11 -43.47 5.93
N GLU A 83 -22.39 -43.77 5.71
CA GLU A 83 -23.06 -43.44 4.44
C GLU A 83 -23.32 -41.94 4.33
N ALA A 84 -23.78 -41.31 5.42
CA ALA A 84 -23.92 -39.87 5.49
C ALA A 84 -22.58 -39.14 5.26
N PHE A 85 -21.49 -39.65 5.84
CA PHE A 85 -20.16 -39.07 5.64
C PHE A 85 -19.72 -39.11 4.17
N ILE A 86 -19.90 -40.24 3.48
CA ILE A 86 -19.56 -40.38 2.06
C ILE A 86 -20.37 -39.39 1.21
N LYS A 87 -21.68 -39.22 1.51
CA LYS A 87 -22.54 -38.24 0.81
C LYS A 87 -22.06 -36.80 1.02
N VAL A 88 -21.60 -36.46 2.22
CA VAL A 88 -21.06 -35.13 2.54
C VAL A 88 -19.73 -34.88 1.83
N GLU A 89 -18.84 -35.86 1.78
CA GLU A 89 -17.57 -35.77 1.05
C GLU A 89 -17.80 -35.61 -0.46
N ASP A 90 -18.72 -36.39 -1.03
CA ASP A 90 -19.10 -36.30 -2.44
C ASP A 90 -19.67 -34.92 -2.78
N ALA A 91 -20.58 -34.41 -1.94
CA ALA A 91 -21.16 -33.08 -2.11
C ALA A 91 -20.08 -31.99 -2.08
N TYR A 92 -19.12 -32.07 -1.15
CA TYR A 92 -18.00 -31.13 -1.06
C TYR A 92 -17.13 -31.13 -2.32
N ARG A 93 -16.79 -32.31 -2.84
CA ARG A 93 -16.01 -32.46 -4.08
C ARG A 93 -16.72 -31.83 -5.28
N VAL A 94 -18.03 -32.05 -5.42
CA VAL A 94 -18.84 -31.47 -6.50
C VAL A 94 -18.84 -29.94 -6.43
N VAL A 95 -19.09 -29.37 -5.25
CA VAL A 95 -19.14 -27.92 -5.05
C VAL A 95 -17.81 -27.25 -5.37
N LEU A 96 -16.68 -27.86 -4.98
CA LEU A 96 -15.36 -27.34 -5.34
C LEU A 96 -15.11 -27.35 -6.85
N SER A 97 -15.55 -28.39 -7.55
CA SER A 97 -15.41 -28.47 -9.00
C SER A 97 -16.28 -27.43 -9.74
N ASP A 98 -17.50 -27.18 -9.25
CA ASP A 98 -18.39 -26.16 -9.80
C ASP A 98 -17.81 -24.76 -9.63
N MET A 99 -17.27 -24.43 -8.44
CA MET A 99 -16.59 -23.16 -8.18
C MET A 99 -15.38 -22.94 -9.09
N ALA A 100 -14.58 -23.99 -9.31
CA ALA A 100 -13.43 -23.91 -10.21
C ALA A 100 -13.84 -23.70 -11.67
N ASN A 101 -14.92 -24.35 -12.12
CA ASN A 101 -15.45 -24.19 -13.47
C ASN A 101 -16.08 -22.80 -13.67
N LYS A 102 -16.83 -22.30 -12.68
CA LYS A 102 -17.39 -20.93 -12.69
C LYS A 102 -16.31 -19.86 -12.79
N LYS A 103 -15.21 -20.03 -12.06
CA LYS A 103 -14.06 -19.11 -12.13
C LYS A 103 -13.45 -19.10 -13.54
N LYS A 104 -13.19 -20.27 -14.12
CA LYS A 104 -12.66 -20.39 -15.49
C LYS A 104 -13.62 -19.84 -16.55
N SER A 105 -14.93 -20.05 -16.39
CA SER A 105 -15.91 -19.53 -17.36
C SER A 105 -16.03 -18.01 -17.33
N ASN A 106 -15.82 -17.37 -16.18
CA ASN A 106 -15.80 -15.92 -16.10
C ASN A 106 -14.52 -15.35 -16.70
N GLU A 107 -13.36 -15.96 -16.41
CA GLU A 107 -12.07 -15.58 -17.02
C GLU A 107 -12.13 -15.69 -18.56
N ASN A 108 -12.69 -16.77 -19.11
CA ASN A 108 -12.82 -16.91 -20.56
C ASN A 108 -13.82 -15.93 -21.20
N LYS A 109 -14.88 -15.53 -20.48
CA LYS A 109 -15.85 -14.53 -20.98
C LYS A 109 -15.21 -13.15 -21.06
N GLU A 110 -14.40 -12.79 -20.06
CA GLU A 110 -13.65 -11.52 -20.07
C GLU A 110 -12.65 -11.49 -21.24
N GLU A 111 -11.99 -12.61 -21.55
CA GLU A 111 -11.11 -12.74 -22.73
C GLU A 111 -11.89 -12.65 -24.06
N GLU A 112 -13.07 -13.27 -24.17
CA GLU A 112 -13.92 -13.20 -25.37
C GLU A 112 -14.48 -11.78 -25.61
N GLU A 113 -14.81 -11.04 -24.55
CA GLU A 113 -15.26 -9.63 -24.63
C GLU A 113 -14.10 -8.69 -25.05
N GLU A 114 -12.88 -8.95 -24.58
CA GLU A 114 -11.68 -8.20 -25.03
C GLU A 114 -11.35 -8.46 -26.50
N ASP A 115 -11.52 -9.69 -26.99
CA ASP A 115 -11.29 -10.04 -28.40
C ASP A 115 -12.38 -9.49 -29.35
N GLN A 116 -13.60 -9.24 -28.86
CA GLN A 116 -14.64 -8.54 -29.63
C GLN A 116 -14.33 -7.04 -29.82
N PHE A 117 -13.52 -6.43 -28.95
CA PHE A 117 -13.18 -5.00 -29.03
C PHE A 117 -11.97 -4.71 -29.95
N LYS A 118 -11.24 -5.73 -30.40
CA LYS A 118 -10.22 -5.58 -31.45
C LYS A 118 -10.93 -5.34 -32.79
N THR A 119 -10.76 -4.13 -33.34
CA THR A 119 -11.25 -3.75 -34.67
C THR A 119 -10.77 -4.75 -35.72
N LYS A 120 -11.65 -5.67 -36.14
CA LYS A 120 -11.39 -6.57 -37.26
C LYS A 120 -11.12 -5.72 -38.49
N ALA A 121 -9.88 -5.70 -38.96
CA ALA A 121 -9.50 -4.99 -40.18
C ALA A 121 -10.44 -5.41 -41.32
N PRO A 122 -11.04 -4.46 -42.06
CA PRO A 122 -12.03 -4.78 -43.08
C PRO A 122 -11.37 -5.60 -44.19
N GLN A 123 -11.75 -6.87 -44.31
CA GLN A 123 -11.31 -7.69 -45.42
C GLN A 123 -11.92 -7.16 -46.72
N HIS A 124 -11.05 -6.63 -47.57
CA HIS A 124 -11.36 -6.00 -48.83
C HIS A 124 -11.73 -7.05 -49.90
N ARG A 125 -13.00 -7.52 -49.85
CA ARG A 125 -13.84 -8.01 -50.97
C ARG A 125 -14.92 -8.96 -50.44
N HIS A 126 -16.05 -8.40 -50.01
CA HIS A 126 -17.32 -9.12 -49.96
C HIS A 126 -18.23 -8.52 -51.03
N TYR A 127 -18.81 -9.35 -51.91
CA TYR A 127 -19.92 -8.90 -52.74
C TYR A 127 -21.07 -8.50 -51.81
N LEU A 128 -21.67 -7.33 -52.04
CA LEU A 128 -22.86 -6.89 -51.32
C LEU A 128 -24.01 -7.86 -51.62
N SER A 129 -24.14 -8.92 -50.83
CA SER A 129 -25.37 -9.71 -50.79
C SER A 129 -26.42 -8.83 -50.11
N PHE A 130 -27.44 -8.40 -50.85
CA PHE A 130 -28.54 -7.58 -50.33
C PHE A 130 -29.45 -8.34 -49.33
N GLU A 131 -28.99 -9.44 -48.73
CA GLU A 131 -29.71 -10.28 -47.77
C GLU A 131 -31.11 -10.73 -48.26
N GLY A 132 -31.33 -10.76 -49.58
CA GLY A 132 -32.65 -11.04 -50.17
C GLY A 132 -33.65 -9.88 -50.10
N VAL A 133 -33.22 -8.70 -49.65
CA VAL A 133 -34.04 -7.51 -49.48
C VAL A 133 -34.12 -6.70 -50.77
N GLY A 134 -35.34 -6.42 -51.20
CA GLY A 134 -35.66 -5.54 -52.31
C GLY A 134 -35.92 -6.23 -53.64
N PHE A 135 -36.64 -5.54 -54.53
CA PHE A 135 -37.09 -6.02 -55.83
C PHE A 135 -36.75 -5.00 -56.93
N GLY A 136 -36.61 -5.47 -58.18
CA GLY A 136 -36.27 -4.61 -59.32
C GLY A 136 -34.79 -4.67 -59.72
N THR A 137 -34.32 -3.61 -60.39
CA THR A 137 -32.96 -3.54 -60.94
C THR A 137 -31.90 -3.49 -59.84
N PRO A 138 -30.64 -3.89 -60.12
CA PRO A 138 -29.57 -3.89 -59.11
C PRO A 138 -29.42 -2.55 -58.35
N SER A 139 -29.56 -1.42 -59.06
CA SER A 139 -29.50 -0.08 -58.44
C SER A 139 -30.70 0.24 -57.54
N GLN A 140 -31.90 -0.22 -57.88
CA GLN A 140 -33.08 -0.06 -57.02
C GLN A 140 -32.96 -0.91 -55.74
N ARG A 141 -32.46 -2.14 -55.88
CA ARG A 141 -32.22 -3.04 -54.75
C ARG A 141 -31.14 -2.49 -53.82
N GLU A 142 -30.10 -1.87 -54.37
CA GLU A 142 -29.06 -1.19 -53.59
C GLU A 142 -29.63 -0.06 -52.74
N LYS A 143 -30.46 0.81 -53.30
CA LYS A 143 -31.11 1.90 -52.54
C LYS A 143 -32.00 1.36 -51.42
N GLN A 144 -32.78 0.31 -51.69
CA GLN A 144 -33.64 -0.33 -50.70
C GLN A 144 -32.82 -1.00 -49.58
N TYR A 145 -31.73 -1.67 -49.93
CA TYR A 145 -30.84 -2.29 -48.94
C TYR A 145 -30.09 -1.24 -48.10
N MET A 146 -29.71 -0.12 -48.70
CA MET A 146 -29.14 1.00 -47.95
C MET A 146 -30.14 1.55 -46.93
N GLN A 147 -31.41 1.73 -47.31
CA GLN A 147 -32.46 2.15 -46.39
C GLN A 147 -32.64 1.13 -45.25
N PHE A 148 -32.76 -0.15 -45.60
CA PHE A 148 -32.91 -1.23 -44.64
C PHE A 148 -31.74 -1.33 -43.65
N ARG A 149 -30.51 -1.07 -44.09
CA ARG A 149 -29.34 -0.99 -43.22
C ARG A 149 -29.42 0.17 -42.24
N VAL A 150 -29.92 1.32 -42.68
CA VAL A 150 -30.13 2.50 -41.81
C VAL A 150 -31.18 2.15 -40.77
N ASP A 151 -32.31 1.58 -41.18
CA ASP A 151 -33.41 1.22 -40.28
C ASP A 151 -32.93 0.24 -39.20
N ARG A 152 -32.23 -0.84 -39.59
CA ARG A 152 -31.63 -1.79 -38.64
C ARG A 152 -30.64 -1.14 -37.67
N ALA A 153 -29.79 -0.24 -38.16
CA ALA A 153 -28.83 0.46 -37.31
C ALA A 153 -29.54 1.35 -36.28
N THR A 154 -30.65 2.01 -36.67
CA THR A 154 -31.45 2.82 -35.74
C THR A 154 -32.14 1.97 -34.69
N GLU A 155 -32.66 0.80 -35.05
CA GLU A 155 -33.28 -0.16 -34.11
C GLU A 155 -32.27 -0.67 -33.08
N GLN A 156 -31.05 -1.04 -33.50
CA GLN A 156 -29.98 -1.47 -32.60
C GLN A 156 -29.59 -0.38 -31.59
N VAL A 157 -29.51 0.88 -32.02
CA VAL A 157 -29.21 2.02 -31.13
C VAL A 157 -30.33 2.25 -30.11
N LEU A 158 -31.58 2.09 -30.52
CA LEU A 158 -32.74 2.22 -29.62
C LEU A 158 -32.79 1.08 -28.60
N GLU A 159 -32.53 -0.15 -29.03
CA GLU A 159 -32.49 -1.33 -28.16
C GLU A 159 -31.39 -1.19 -27.10
N TYR A 160 -30.19 -0.78 -27.50
CA TYR A 160 -29.10 -0.48 -26.57
C TYR A 160 -29.48 0.62 -25.56
N ARG A 161 -30.14 1.70 -26.01
CA ARG A 161 -30.63 2.76 -25.10
C ARG A 161 -31.66 2.24 -24.11
N LYS A 162 -32.59 1.39 -24.56
CA LYS A 162 -33.61 0.76 -23.72
C LYS A 162 -32.98 -0.13 -22.66
N GLN A 163 -32.07 -1.03 -23.07
CA GLN A 163 -31.37 -1.92 -22.17
C GLN A 163 -30.52 -1.16 -21.15
N LYS A 164 -29.90 -0.05 -21.57
CA LYS A 164 -29.16 0.86 -20.68
C LYS A 164 -30.09 1.51 -19.65
N LEU A 165 -31.27 1.96 -20.03
CA LEU A 165 -32.26 2.52 -19.10
C LEU A 165 -32.81 1.47 -18.12
N GLU A 166 -33.09 0.27 -18.59
CA GLU A 166 -33.54 -0.85 -17.75
C GLU A 166 -32.46 -1.25 -16.72
N SER A 167 -31.19 -1.29 -17.14
CA SER A 167 -30.06 -1.55 -16.23
C SER A 167 -29.89 -0.45 -15.19
N GLN A 168 -30.12 0.82 -15.56
CA GLN A 168 -30.09 1.94 -14.64
C GLN A 168 -31.24 1.85 -13.62
N TYR A 169 -32.44 1.45 -14.03
CA TYR A 169 -33.59 1.30 -13.14
C TYR A 169 -33.36 0.18 -12.10
N VAL A 170 -32.86 -1.00 -12.53
CA VAL A 170 -32.54 -2.11 -11.63
C VAL A 170 -31.38 -1.80 -10.69
N ALA A 171 -30.40 -0.99 -11.14
CA ALA A 171 -29.29 -0.54 -10.30
C ALA A 171 -29.73 0.44 -9.20
N THR A 172 -30.73 1.29 -9.44
CA THR A 172 -31.12 2.35 -8.47
C THR A 172 -31.62 1.83 -7.12
N ASP A 173 -32.23 0.65 -7.04
CA ASP A 173 -32.75 0.09 -5.78
C ASP A 173 -31.66 -0.54 -4.89
N LEU A 174 -30.58 -1.09 -5.48
CA LEU A 174 -29.45 -1.68 -4.74
C LEU A 174 -28.31 -0.68 -4.47
N MET A 175 -28.23 0.41 -5.22
CA MET A 175 -27.14 1.40 -5.20
C MET A 175 -27.34 2.50 -4.13
N ARG A 176 -28.59 2.77 -3.72
CA ARG A 176 -28.97 3.85 -2.78
C ARG A 176 -28.27 3.80 -1.41
N ALA A 177 -27.89 2.62 -0.92
CA ALA A 177 -27.20 2.45 0.37
C ALA A 177 -25.66 2.67 0.27
N LYS A 178 -25.04 2.35 -0.86
CA LYS A 178 -23.62 2.65 -1.14
C LYS A 178 -23.41 4.10 -1.60
N ASP A 179 -24.34 4.63 -2.39
CA ASP A 179 -24.33 6.01 -2.91
C ASP A 179 -24.38 7.09 -1.84
N VAL A 180 -25.01 6.87 -0.68
CA VAL A 180 -25.04 7.89 0.38
C VAL A 180 -23.64 8.12 1.00
N ARG A 181 -22.79 7.09 1.04
CA ARG A 181 -21.39 7.22 1.53
C ARG A 181 -20.49 7.81 0.44
N GLU A 182 -20.68 7.42 -0.80
CA GLU A 182 -19.89 7.91 -1.94
C GLU A 182 -20.26 9.33 -2.33
N SER A 183 -21.54 9.70 -2.33
CA SER A 183 -21.99 11.09 -2.53
C SER A 183 -21.50 12.05 -1.45
N LYS A 184 -21.33 11.61 -0.20
CA LYS A 184 -20.68 12.42 0.84
C LYS A 184 -19.21 12.67 0.51
N LYS A 185 -18.48 11.65 0.01
CA LYS A 185 -17.09 11.82 -0.44
C LYS A 185 -17.00 12.77 -1.65
N VAL A 186 -17.87 12.61 -2.64
CA VAL A 186 -17.93 13.48 -3.83
C VAL A 186 -18.29 14.93 -3.46
N LYS A 187 -19.19 15.13 -2.49
CA LYS A 187 -19.49 16.48 -1.96
C LYS A 187 -18.30 17.10 -1.22
N ILE A 188 -17.55 16.30 -0.47
CA ILE A 188 -16.33 16.77 0.22
C ILE A 188 -15.24 17.13 -0.80
N THR A 189 -15.03 16.32 -1.84
CA THR A 189 -14.04 16.63 -2.88
C THR A 189 -14.44 17.88 -3.66
N GLN A 190 -15.72 18.02 -4.03
CA GLN A 190 -16.22 19.23 -4.69
C GLN A 190 -16.13 20.47 -3.78
N ALA A 191 -16.30 20.31 -2.46
CA ALA A 191 -16.13 21.41 -1.52
C ALA A 191 -14.67 21.86 -1.44
N VAL A 192 -13.71 20.93 -1.40
CA VAL A 192 -12.28 21.25 -1.45
C VAL A 192 -11.92 21.87 -2.79
N GLU A 193 -12.36 21.30 -3.91
CA GLU A 193 -12.15 21.86 -5.25
C GLU A 193 -12.71 23.28 -5.37
N ARG A 194 -13.91 23.53 -4.85
CA ARG A 194 -14.51 24.86 -4.85
C ARG A 194 -13.70 25.83 -3.99
N LEU A 195 -13.29 25.43 -2.79
CA LEU A 195 -12.45 26.28 -1.92
C LEU A 195 -11.11 26.61 -2.60
N VAL A 196 -10.50 25.64 -3.26
CA VAL A 196 -9.25 25.84 -4.03
C VAL A 196 -9.48 26.80 -5.18
N GLU A 197 -10.57 26.64 -5.94
CA GLU A 197 -10.93 27.55 -7.04
C GLU A 197 -11.18 28.98 -6.55
N ASP A 198 -11.92 29.14 -5.44
CA ASP A 198 -12.18 30.45 -4.82
C ASP A 198 -10.85 31.12 -4.39
N LEU A 199 -9.91 30.35 -3.81
CA LEU A 199 -8.56 30.82 -3.45
C LEU A 199 -7.73 31.22 -4.68
N ILE A 200 -7.78 30.44 -5.76
CA ILE A 200 -7.08 30.76 -7.01
C ILE A 200 -7.62 32.07 -7.58
N GLN A 201 -8.95 32.23 -7.64
CA GLN A 201 -9.59 33.44 -8.14
C GLN A 201 -9.26 34.66 -7.27
N GLU A 202 -9.25 34.50 -5.95
CA GLU A 202 -8.84 35.56 -5.02
C GLU A 202 -7.38 35.99 -5.26
N SER A 203 -6.46 35.04 -5.41
CA SER A 203 -5.05 35.33 -5.72
C SER A 203 -4.85 35.93 -7.11
N MET A 204 -5.65 35.54 -8.11
CA MET A 204 -5.67 36.18 -9.42
C MET A 204 -6.15 37.63 -9.33
N ALA A 205 -7.20 37.90 -8.55
CA ALA A 205 -7.72 39.25 -8.34
C ALA A 205 -6.73 40.15 -7.57
N LYS A 206 -5.96 39.58 -6.64
CA LYS A 206 -4.86 40.27 -5.92
C LYS A 206 -3.65 40.57 -6.81
N GLY A 207 -3.51 39.88 -7.94
CA GLY A 207 -2.35 40.00 -8.82
C GLY A 207 -1.13 39.22 -8.32
N ASP A 208 -1.31 38.22 -7.46
CA ASP A 208 -0.20 37.40 -6.92
C ASP A 208 0.58 36.66 -8.04
N PHE A 209 -0.05 36.48 -9.21
CA PHE A 209 0.54 35.85 -10.40
C PHE A 209 1.27 36.82 -11.34
N ASP A 210 1.30 38.11 -11.00
CA ASP A 210 2.02 39.11 -11.76
C ASP A 210 3.45 39.26 -11.25
N ASN A 211 4.42 39.36 -12.18
CA ASN A 211 5.86 39.50 -11.91
C ASN A 211 6.56 38.29 -11.25
N LEU A 212 6.04 37.08 -11.42
CA LEU A 212 6.73 35.86 -11.01
C LEU A 212 8.08 35.68 -11.73
N SER A 213 9.10 35.26 -10.98
CA SER A 213 10.43 34.98 -11.52
C SER A 213 10.35 33.82 -12.52
N GLY A 214 10.64 34.09 -13.80
CA GLY A 214 10.60 33.06 -14.86
C GLY A 214 9.28 32.99 -15.64
N LYS A 215 8.34 33.92 -15.44
CA LYS A 215 7.14 34.07 -16.30
C LYS A 215 7.56 34.15 -17.77
N GLY A 216 6.99 33.27 -18.61
CA GLY A 216 7.28 33.20 -20.05
C GLY A 216 8.55 32.43 -20.44
N LYS A 217 9.35 31.95 -19.48
CA LYS A 217 10.49 31.06 -19.75
C LYS A 217 10.05 29.59 -19.64
N PRO A 218 10.66 28.67 -20.41
CA PRO A 218 10.36 27.24 -20.28
C PRO A 218 10.69 26.77 -18.85
N LEU A 219 9.83 25.90 -18.31
CA LEU A 219 10.03 25.32 -16.98
C LEU A 219 11.35 24.53 -16.95
N GLN A 220 12.15 24.75 -15.90
CA GLN A 220 13.32 23.91 -15.68
C GLN A 220 12.85 22.48 -15.35
N LYS A 221 13.21 21.53 -16.21
CA LYS A 221 13.02 20.11 -15.94
C LYS A 221 14.09 19.69 -14.95
N PHE A 222 13.69 19.25 -13.76
CA PHE A 222 14.60 18.62 -12.80
C PHE A 222 14.88 17.18 -13.21
N SER A 223 15.95 16.62 -12.64
CA SER A 223 16.50 15.30 -12.98
C SER A 223 15.40 14.28 -13.17
N ASP A 224 15.26 13.79 -14.40
CA ASP A 224 14.36 12.70 -14.73
C ASP A 224 14.75 11.50 -13.87
N CYS A 225 14.10 11.32 -12.73
CA CYS A 225 14.09 10.02 -12.07
C CYS A 225 13.22 9.15 -12.96
N PRO A 226 13.78 8.21 -13.77
CA PRO A 226 13.01 7.51 -14.80
C PRO A 226 11.90 6.62 -14.23
N HIS A 227 11.91 6.45 -12.90
CA HIS A 227 11.02 5.61 -12.13
C HIS A 227 9.87 6.38 -11.46
N ILE A 228 9.85 7.72 -11.54
CA ILE A 228 8.80 8.55 -10.93
C ILE A 228 8.00 9.22 -12.06
N ASP A 229 6.68 9.09 -11.98
CA ASP A 229 5.78 9.73 -12.93
C ASP A 229 5.92 11.28 -12.88
N PRO A 230 5.89 11.98 -14.03
CA PRO A 230 6.05 13.43 -14.09
C PRO A 230 5.06 14.23 -13.22
N MET A 231 3.82 13.76 -13.05
CA MET A 231 2.83 14.42 -12.20
C MET A 231 3.24 14.33 -10.72
N THR A 232 3.63 13.14 -10.28
CA THR A 232 4.11 12.90 -8.90
C THR A 232 5.35 13.73 -8.58
N HIS A 233 6.28 13.80 -9.53
CA HIS A 233 7.49 14.60 -9.38
C HIS A 233 7.15 16.10 -9.23
N ASN A 234 6.26 16.63 -10.06
CA ASN A 234 5.83 18.03 -9.97
C ASN A 234 5.11 18.35 -8.66
N LEU A 235 4.29 17.42 -8.17
CA LEU A 235 3.62 17.58 -6.87
C LEU A 235 4.66 17.63 -5.74
N ASN A 236 5.60 16.68 -5.71
CA ASN A 236 6.67 16.67 -4.70
C ASN A 236 7.51 17.96 -4.75
N ARG A 237 7.77 18.49 -5.95
CA ARG A 237 8.43 19.80 -6.10
C ARG A 237 7.64 20.91 -5.40
N ILE A 238 6.35 21.03 -5.72
CA ILE A 238 5.49 22.06 -5.11
C ILE A 238 5.49 21.92 -3.59
N LEU A 239 5.41 20.69 -3.07
CA LEU A 239 5.47 20.44 -1.64
C LEU A 239 6.80 20.88 -1.02
N ILE A 240 7.93 20.56 -1.66
CA ILE A 240 9.27 20.95 -1.19
C ILE A 240 9.45 22.47 -1.22
N ASP A 241 9.03 23.14 -2.29
CA ASP A 241 9.15 24.59 -2.46
C ASP A 241 8.32 25.35 -1.39
N ASN A 242 7.18 24.78 -0.98
CA ASN A 242 6.35 25.28 0.12
C ASN A 242 6.86 24.85 1.51
N GLY A 243 7.98 24.14 1.60
CA GLY A 243 8.53 23.65 2.86
C GLY A 243 7.67 22.59 3.55
N TYR A 244 6.82 21.87 2.82
CA TYR A 244 5.98 20.82 3.37
C TYR A 244 6.83 19.67 3.90
N GLN A 245 6.58 19.28 5.15
CA GLN A 245 7.31 18.21 5.83
C GLN A 245 6.39 17.01 6.04
N PRO A 246 6.80 15.81 5.60
CA PRO A 246 6.08 14.58 5.90
C PRO A 246 5.91 14.38 7.41
N GLU A 247 4.78 13.81 7.79
CA GLU A 247 4.38 13.57 9.17
C GLU A 247 5.46 12.83 9.98
N TRP A 248 6.05 11.78 9.42
CA TRP A 248 7.08 11.02 10.13
C TRP A 248 8.33 11.85 10.46
N ILE A 249 8.66 12.88 9.67
CA ILE A 249 9.79 13.78 9.96
C ILE A 249 9.46 14.63 11.19
N LEU A 250 8.23 15.15 11.27
CA LEU A 250 7.75 15.90 12.42
C LEU A 250 7.75 15.01 13.67
N MET A 251 7.20 13.79 13.57
CA MET A 251 7.23 12.81 14.66
C MET A 251 8.66 12.50 15.10
N GLN A 252 9.59 12.35 14.17
CA GLN A 252 11.00 12.11 14.49
C GLN A 252 11.60 13.26 15.30
N LYS A 253 11.29 14.51 14.91
CA LYS A 253 11.73 15.71 15.62
C LYS A 253 11.16 15.74 17.04
N GLU A 254 9.86 15.50 17.20
CA GLU A 254 9.21 15.43 18.51
C GLU A 254 9.81 14.33 19.41
N ILE A 255 10.08 13.15 18.85
CA ILE A 255 10.74 12.05 19.58
C ILE A 255 12.12 12.49 20.06
N ARG A 256 12.91 13.17 19.22
CA ARG A 256 14.24 13.68 19.63
C ARG A 256 14.14 14.73 20.75
N GLU A 257 13.24 15.69 20.61
CA GLU A 257 13.03 16.73 21.62
C GLU A 257 12.52 16.16 22.94
N THR A 258 11.63 15.17 22.90
CA THR A 258 11.13 14.48 24.10
C THR A 258 12.25 13.71 24.79
N ILE A 259 13.11 12.98 24.06
CA ILE A 259 14.29 12.31 24.61
C ILE A 259 15.20 13.32 25.32
N GLU A 260 15.49 14.45 24.68
CA GLU A 260 16.37 15.47 25.26
C GLU A 260 15.76 16.07 26.54
N ARG A 261 14.46 16.36 26.52
CA ARG A 261 13.73 16.88 27.68
C ARG A 261 13.76 15.89 28.86
N LEU A 262 13.52 14.61 28.58
CA LEU A 262 13.56 13.55 29.59
C LEU A 262 14.96 13.41 30.20
N ARG A 263 16.01 13.41 29.36
CA ARG A 263 17.41 13.37 29.82
C ARG A 263 17.79 14.57 30.67
N LYS A 264 17.39 15.77 30.27
CA LYS A 264 17.60 17.00 31.08
C LYS A 264 16.86 16.93 32.41
N SER A 265 15.61 16.47 32.40
CA SER A 265 14.76 16.35 33.60
C SER A 265 15.33 15.39 34.64
N ILE A 266 15.81 14.22 34.22
CA ILE A 266 16.34 13.20 35.16
C ILE A 266 17.66 13.67 35.80
N VAL A 267 18.54 14.32 35.03
CA VAL A 267 19.79 14.90 35.55
C VAL A 267 19.51 16.06 36.50
N ALA A 268 18.56 16.94 36.15
CA ALA A 268 18.15 18.04 37.01
C ALA A 268 17.47 17.56 38.30
N SER A 269 16.68 16.48 38.23
CA SER A 269 16.11 15.84 39.42
C SER A 269 17.19 15.26 40.31
N ARG A 270 18.22 14.63 39.73
CA ARG A 270 19.35 14.09 40.48
C ARG A 270 20.17 15.18 41.17
N SER A 271 20.40 16.32 40.51
CA SER A 271 21.18 17.42 41.07
C SER A 271 20.47 18.11 42.24
N LYS A 272 19.14 18.21 42.21
CA LYS A 272 18.34 18.76 43.33
C LYS A 272 18.41 17.94 44.62
N LEU A 273 18.61 16.63 44.52
CA LEU A 273 18.64 15.74 45.68
C LEU A 273 19.97 15.80 46.45
N GLY A 274 21.05 16.26 45.80
CA GLY A 274 22.39 16.43 46.40
C GLY A 274 23.01 15.12 46.91
N GLU A 275 24.17 15.23 47.54
CA GLU A 275 24.84 14.15 48.28
C GLU A 275 25.18 14.65 49.69
N PRO A 276 25.19 13.80 50.74
CA PRO A 276 24.83 12.38 50.77
C PRO A 276 23.31 12.12 50.77
N MET A 277 22.92 10.95 50.25
CA MET A 277 21.51 10.62 50.04
C MET A 277 20.85 10.12 51.34
N THR A 278 20.02 10.95 51.97
CA THR A 278 19.17 10.55 53.10
C THR A 278 18.12 9.51 52.67
N PRO A 279 17.70 8.55 53.51
CA PRO A 279 16.67 7.55 53.15
C PRO A 279 15.34 8.16 52.65
N TYR A 280 14.97 9.35 53.12
CA TYR A 280 13.82 10.10 52.61
C TYR A 280 14.01 10.54 51.15
N ARG A 281 15.19 11.10 50.82
CA ARG A 281 15.55 11.51 49.45
C ARG A 281 15.68 10.31 48.51
N GLN A 282 16.11 9.15 49.02
CA GLN A 282 16.13 7.91 48.25
C GLN A 282 14.71 7.48 47.84
N LYS A 283 13.73 7.56 48.74
CA LYS A 283 12.32 7.28 48.40
C LYS A 283 11.79 8.27 47.35
N GLN A 284 12.16 9.54 47.44
CA GLN A 284 11.80 10.54 46.44
C GLN A 284 12.43 10.23 45.07
N TRP A 285 13.70 9.83 45.04
CA TRP A 285 14.39 9.42 43.82
C TRP A 285 13.70 8.22 43.17
N ASN A 286 13.32 7.20 43.94
CA ASN A 286 12.63 6.03 43.42
C ASN A 286 11.28 6.41 42.75
N ARG A 287 10.52 7.32 43.36
CA ARG A 287 9.27 7.84 42.74
C ARG A 287 9.53 8.57 41.43
N ILE A 288 10.61 9.34 41.33
CA ILE A 288 11.01 10.03 40.10
C ILE A 288 11.42 9.00 39.03
N CYS A 289 12.16 7.96 39.42
CA CYS A 289 12.50 6.85 38.52
C CYS A 289 11.23 6.12 38.02
N GLU A 290 10.23 5.90 38.87
CA GLU A 290 8.95 5.31 38.49
C GLU A 290 8.20 6.15 37.46
N GLN A 291 8.11 7.46 37.68
CA GLN A 291 7.51 8.39 36.70
C GLN A 291 8.29 8.40 35.38
N PHE A 292 9.63 8.40 35.45
CA PHE A 292 10.49 8.36 34.28
C PHE A 292 10.34 7.05 33.49
N MET A 293 10.15 5.91 34.16
CA MET A 293 9.85 4.63 33.50
C MET A 293 8.54 4.70 32.72
N GLU A 294 7.49 5.31 33.29
CA GLU A 294 6.21 5.50 32.61
C GLU A 294 6.35 6.45 31.40
N ASP A 295 7.12 7.53 31.52
CA ASP A 295 7.37 8.45 30.40
C ASP A 295 8.14 7.79 29.26
N ILE A 296 9.12 6.93 29.58
CA ILE A 296 9.83 6.12 28.57
C ILE A 296 8.88 5.10 27.93
N ARG A 297 7.95 4.51 28.68
CA ARG A 297 6.94 3.60 28.12
C ARG A 297 6.06 4.33 27.09
N LYS A 298 5.63 5.56 27.39
CA LYS A 298 4.89 6.42 26.45
C LYS A 298 5.73 6.81 25.24
N LEU A 299 7.01 7.11 25.44
CA LEU A 299 7.95 7.40 24.36
C LEU A 299 8.12 6.18 23.43
N ASN A 300 8.30 4.98 23.98
CA ASN A 300 8.45 3.76 23.18
C ASN A 300 7.20 3.46 22.35
N LYS A 301 6.00 3.71 22.89
CA LYS A 301 4.75 3.63 22.09
C LYS A 301 4.75 4.60 20.91
N ARG A 302 5.25 5.83 21.08
CA ARG A 302 5.40 6.79 19.97
C ARG A 302 6.44 6.34 18.96
N ILE A 303 7.52 5.71 19.41
CA ILE A 303 8.53 5.11 18.53
C ILE A 303 7.92 3.97 17.72
N ASP A 304 7.05 3.14 18.31
CA ASP A 304 6.30 2.13 17.56
C ASP A 304 5.45 2.76 16.47
N SER A 305 4.65 3.78 16.80
CA SER A 305 3.86 4.52 15.81
C SER A 305 4.73 5.12 14.70
N PHE A 306 5.87 5.72 15.05
CA PHE A 306 6.84 6.24 14.09
C PHE A 306 7.39 5.13 13.18
N ASN A 307 7.80 3.99 13.75
CA ASN A 307 8.36 2.87 12.98
C ASN A 307 7.37 2.28 11.99
N LEU A 308 6.06 2.36 12.26
CA LEU A 308 5.00 1.94 11.34
C LEU A 308 4.82 2.90 10.15
N VAL A 309 5.08 4.20 10.34
CA VAL A 309 4.88 5.22 9.29
C VAL A 309 6.14 5.42 8.44
N VAL A 310 7.33 5.14 8.99
CA VAL A 310 8.60 5.37 8.30
C VAL A 310 8.74 4.46 7.06
N PRO A 311 8.92 5.04 5.85
CA PRO A 311 9.00 4.25 4.61
C PRO A 311 10.29 3.41 4.47
N ILE A 312 11.34 3.74 5.23
CA ILE A 312 12.68 3.15 5.08
C ILE A 312 13.10 2.46 6.38
N LEU A 313 13.34 1.15 6.32
CA LEU A 313 13.72 0.34 7.48
C LEU A 313 14.97 0.87 8.21
N SER A 314 15.96 1.39 7.48
CA SER A 314 17.19 1.94 8.07
C SER A 314 16.98 3.19 8.93
N ARG A 315 15.83 3.86 8.80
CA ARG A 315 15.47 5.07 9.56
C ARG A 315 14.55 4.79 10.75
N GLN A 316 14.18 3.53 10.97
CA GLN A 316 13.43 3.12 12.16
C GLN A 316 14.29 3.28 13.42
N MET A 317 13.63 3.44 14.56
CA MET A 317 14.25 3.69 15.85
C MET A 317 14.06 2.50 16.80
N VAL A 318 15.07 2.24 17.62
CA VAL A 318 15.02 1.22 18.67
C VAL A 318 14.42 1.81 19.93
N HIS A 319 13.75 0.96 20.71
CA HIS A 319 13.23 1.34 22.02
C HIS A 319 14.32 1.76 23.00
N PHE A 320 13.95 2.69 23.87
CA PHE A 320 14.80 3.14 24.96
C PHE A 320 14.48 2.34 26.22
N SER A 321 15.53 1.79 26.85
CA SER A 321 15.43 1.14 28.15
C SER A 321 15.64 2.15 29.27
N ALA A 322 14.71 2.23 30.21
CA ALA A 322 14.77 3.19 31.31
C ALA A 322 16.00 3.01 32.20
N ASP A 323 16.35 1.76 32.54
CA ASP A 323 17.47 1.48 33.43
C ASP A 323 18.80 1.99 32.88
N LYS A 324 19.05 1.79 31.57
CA LYS A 324 20.28 2.29 30.93
C LYS A 324 20.33 3.83 30.92
N GLU A 325 19.19 4.50 30.75
CA GLU A 325 19.13 5.97 30.80
C GLU A 325 19.31 6.50 32.22
N ILE A 326 18.80 5.81 33.25
CA ILE A 326 19.03 6.17 34.66
C ILE A 326 20.51 6.03 35.03
N VAL A 327 21.13 4.91 34.64
CA VAL A 327 22.57 4.69 34.85
C VAL A 327 23.39 5.76 34.12
N ARG A 328 22.99 6.11 32.89
CA ARG A 328 23.62 7.21 32.15
C ARG A 328 23.47 8.53 32.90
N ALA A 329 22.28 8.86 33.38
CA ALA A 329 22.02 10.09 34.13
C ALA A 329 22.89 10.21 35.39
N GLN A 330 23.06 9.11 36.12
CA GLN A 330 23.96 9.06 37.28
C GLN A 330 25.41 9.30 36.89
N LYS A 331 25.90 8.67 35.81
CA LYS A 331 27.27 8.90 35.29
C LYS A 331 27.46 10.35 34.87
N THR A 332 26.50 10.93 34.16
CA THR A 332 26.58 12.34 33.74
C THR A 332 26.55 13.29 34.93
N TYR A 333 25.79 12.98 35.98
CA TYR A 333 25.78 13.77 37.21
C TYR A 333 27.12 13.71 37.93
N LYS A 334 27.71 12.52 38.09
CA LYS A 334 29.05 12.34 38.69
C LYS A 334 30.11 13.16 37.94
N ALA A 335 30.14 13.06 36.61
CA ALA A 335 31.05 13.85 35.78
C ALA A 335 30.83 15.38 35.93
N LEU A 336 29.58 15.83 36.11
CA LEU A 336 29.29 17.24 36.38
C LEU A 336 29.76 17.70 37.76
N MET A 337 29.82 16.81 38.75
CA MET A 337 30.35 17.12 40.08
C MET A 337 31.88 17.14 40.05
N GLU A 338 32.53 16.15 39.43
CA GLU A 338 33.99 16.11 39.24
C GLU A 338 34.51 17.38 38.53
N ASN A 339 33.80 17.85 37.50
CA ASN A 339 34.16 19.10 36.79
C ASN A 339 33.92 20.38 37.61
N LYS A 340 33.09 20.34 38.66
CA LYS A 340 32.89 21.47 39.58
C LYS A 340 33.91 21.51 40.71
N GLU A 341 34.51 20.35 41.01
CA GLU A 341 35.51 20.18 42.06
C GLU A 341 36.94 20.45 41.56
N ALA A 342 37.16 20.55 40.25
CA ALA A 342 38.40 21.08 39.68
C ALA A 342 38.42 22.61 39.85
N PRO A 343 39.25 23.19 40.75
CA PRO A 343 39.33 24.64 40.89
C PRO A 343 40.05 25.27 39.69
N ASP A 344 39.70 26.52 39.40
CA ASP A 344 40.44 27.44 38.52
C ASP A 344 41.92 27.52 38.94
N SER A 345 42.76 26.62 38.44
CA SER A 345 44.20 26.83 38.32
C SER A 345 44.50 26.90 36.83
N ASP A 346 44.25 28.08 36.24
CA ASP A 346 45.04 28.68 35.17
C ASP A 346 44.30 29.93 34.66
N THR A 347 44.37 31.00 35.44
CA THR A 347 44.18 32.37 34.91
C THR A 347 45.36 33.21 35.36
N LYS A 348 46.41 33.21 34.52
CA LYS A 348 47.30 34.34 34.21
C LYS A 348 48.48 33.87 33.36
N GLY A 349 48.48 34.25 32.09
CA GLY A 349 49.64 34.18 31.21
C GLY A 349 49.29 33.66 29.82
N GLU A 350 49.63 34.45 28.80
CA GLU A 350 49.65 34.09 27.38
C GLU A 350 48.30 34.21 26.65
N GLU A 351 47.96 35.48 26.38
CA GLU A 351 47.37 35.86 25.12
C GLU A 351 48.25 35.35 23.96
N GLN A 352 47.58 34.73 22.98
CA GLN A 352 48.10 34.19 21.71
C GLN A 352 48.57 32.73 21.76
N GLU A 353 47.96 31.92 20.88
CA GLU A 353 48.23 30.50 20.58
C GLU A 353 47.55 29.41 21.43
N ASN A 354 46.22 29.28 21.37
CA ASN A 354 45.64 27.92 21.31
C ASN A 354 44.20 27.84 20.74
N VAL A 355 44.05 28.04 19.42
CA VAL A 355 42.80 27.75 18.69
C VAL A 355 42.69 26.25 18.32
N LYS A 356 43.52 25.37 18.89
CA LYS A 356 43.54 23.94 18.54
C LYS A 356 43.52 23.01 19.75
N ARG A 357 42.46 23.05 20.57
CA ARG A 357 42.13 21.91 21.45
C ARG A 357 40.70 21.94 22.00
N PHE A 358 39.69 21.86 21.12
CA PHE A 358 38.36 21.37 21.48
C PHE A 358 37.72 20.65 20.29
N GLY A 359 38.40 19.62 19.82
CA GLY A 359 37.96 18.79 18.70
C GLY A 359 37.06 17.64 19.13
N TRP A 360 35.83 17.88 19.59
CA TRP A 360 34.76 16.84 19.65
C TRP A 360 33.48 17.22 18.88
N LYS A 361 33.50 18.31 18.11
CA LYS A 361 32.41 18.69 17.20
C LYS A 361 32.85 18.56 15.74
N SER A 362 33.17 17.35 15.28
CA SER A 362 33.32 17.09 13.83
C SER A 362 33.17 15.63 13.39
N SER A 363 32.89 14.68 14.28
CA SER A 363 32.75 13.26 13.90
C SER A 363 31.30 12.75 13.74
N LEU A 364 30.28 13.57 14.04
CA LEU A 364 28.87 13.16 13.95
C LEU A 364 28.17 13.53 12.63
N PHE A 365 28.85 14.20 11.68
CA PHE A 365 28.27 14.60 10.39
C PHE A 365 28.87 13.89 9.17
N LYS A 366 29.60 12.78 9.35
CA LYS A 366 30.21 12.02 8.24
C LYS A 366 29.49 10.70 7.90
N VAL A 367 28.18 10.61 8.16
CA VAL A 367 27.31 9.48 7.75
C VAL A 367 26.12 9.94 6.88
N LEU A 368 26.19 11.14 6.28
CA LEU A 368 25.30 11.54 5.19
C LEU A 368 26.13 11.96 3.97
N SER A 369 26.60 10.96 3.22
CA SER A 369 26.94 11.05 1.79
C SER A 369 27.31 9.65 1.30
N VAL A 370 26.29 8.86 0.95
CA VAL A 370 26.13 8.02 -0.25
C VAL A 370 24.65 7.67 -0.34
#